data_AF-G8I0X4-F1
#
_entry.id   AF-G8I0X4-F1
#
_cell.length_a   1.000
_cell.length_b   1.000
_cell.length_c   1.000
_cell.angle_alpha   90.00
_cell.angle_beta   90.00
_cell.angle_gamma   90.00
#
_symmetry.space_group_name_H-M   'P 1'
#
loop_
_entity.id
_entity.type
_entity.pdbx_description
1 polymer ?
#
loop_
_entity_poly.entity_id
_entity_poly.type
_entity_poly.pdbx_seq_one_letter_code
_entity_poly.pdbx_strand_id
1 'polypeptide(L)'
;MSYTEIVIVLDYDEINDLKQLHEAISSALSNVAWFWHTSFSHTTEQARIRLYIPLNERMSADDYRKYTKVLANKIGHKVDEGSYQPSRCFALPVIQKGHIFIKRVNDCPIIDVDMLEQWSKEFEQSNGSPNIKGYTRRDSAYWRDIAFGVSEGERNSTLASITGYLLRRYVDPNLVYGLVSAWASVCKPPINQSEVNNTFKSILKKDSKSS
;
A
#
# COMPACT_ATOMS: atom_id res chain seq x y z
N MET A 1 -11.14 -32.51 11.37
CA MET A 1 -10.95 -31.29 12.18
C MET A 1 -11.43 -30.12 11.33
N SER A 2 -12.59 -29.55 11.66
CA SER A 2 -13.12 -28.37 10.96
C SER A 2 -12.30 -27.16 11.39
N TYR A 3 -11.39 -26.71 10.54
CA TYR A 3 -10.69 -25.44 10.73
C TYR A 3 -11.72 -24.32 10.73
N THR A 4 -11.72 -23.52 11.79
CA THR A 4 -12.62 -22.37 11.94
C THR A 4 -11.78 -21.18 12.36
N GLU A 5 -11.55 -20.25 11.43
CA GLU A 5 -10.77 -19.04 11.64
C GLU A 5 -11.72 -17.85 11.84
N ILE A 6 -11.32 -16.90 12.69
CA ILE A 6 -12.00 -15.60 12.89
C ILE A 6 -11.13 -14.43 12.42
N VAL A 7 -10.05 -14.74 11.71
CA VAL A 7 -9.08 -13.77 11.22
C VAL A 7 -8.59 -14.23 9.85
N ILE A 8 -8.52 -13.31 8.89
CA ILE A 8 -7.81 -13.52 7.63
C ILE A 8 -6.43 -12.89 7.76
N VAL A 9 -5.41 -13.64 7.35
CA VAL A 9 -4.01 -13.20 7.38
C VAL A 9 -3.46 -13.14 5.98
N LEU A 10 -2.90 -11.98 5.62
CA LEU A 10 -2.22 -11.74 4.35
C LEU A 10 -0.74 -11.46 4.60
N ASP A 11 0.12 -12.31 4.05
CA ASP A 11 1.57 -12.13 4.09
C ASP A 11 2.05 -11.39 2.83
N TYR A 12 2.84 -10.34 3.05
CA TYR A 12 3.47 -9.55 2.00
C TYR A 12 5.00 -9.66 2.14
N ASP A 13 5.61 -10.51 1.31
CA ASP A 13 7.07 -10.78 1.34
C ASP A 13 7.87 -10.00 0.28
N GLU A 14 7.19 -9.50 -0.74
CA GLU A 14 7.77 -8.73 -1.86
C GLU A 14 7.23 -7.29 -1.87
N ILE A 15 7.76 -6.44 -0.99
CA ILE A 15 7.31 -5.05 -0.83
C ILE A 15 8.38 -4.08 -1.37
N ASN A 16 8.11 -3.42 -2.50
CA ASN A 16 9.03 -2.40 -3.03
C ASN A 16 8.86 -1.05 -2.31
N ASP A 17 7.62 -0.69 -1.93
CA ASP A 17 7.34 0.53 -1.18
C ASP A 17 6.31 0.26 -0.06
N LEU A 18 6.80 0.22 1.18
CA LEU A 18 5.97 -0.04 2.36
C LEU A 18 4.94 1.07 2.60
N LYS A 19 5.25 2.32 2.25
CA LYS A 19 4.30 3.43 2.42
C LYS A 19 3.15 3.27 1.44
N GLN A 20 3.45 2.96 0.19
CA GLN A 20 2.43 2.72 -0.83
C GLN A 20 1.52 1.55 -0.46
N LEU A 21 2.10 0.42 -0.01
CA LEU A 21 1.29 -0.72 0.45
C LEU A 21 0.40 -0.32 1.63
N HIS A 22 0.92 0.44 2.59
CA HIS A 22 0.13 0.93 3.72
C HIS A 22 -1.03 1.83 3.27
N GLU A 23 -0.81 2.74 2.32
CA GLU A 23 -1.86 3.59 1.74
C GLU A 23 -2.91 2.75 0.99
N ALA A 24 -2.49 1.72 0.25
CA ALA A 24 -3.39 0.81 -0.44
C ALA A 24 -4.28 0.03 0.54
N ILE A 25 -3.69 -0.55 1.59
CA ILE A 25 -4.43 -1.23 2.68
C ILE A 25 -5.41 -0.25 3.34
N SER A 26 -4.94 0.93 3.74
CA SER A 26 -5.75 1.91 4.46
C SER A 26 -6.91 2.45 3.62
N SER A 27 -6.71 2.61 2.32
CA SER A 27 -7.76 3.02 1.39
C SER A 27 -8.78 1.90 1.14
N ALA A 28 -8.30 0.69 0.83
CA ALA A 28 -9.15 -0.45 0.50
C ALA A 28 -10.00 -0.94 1.68
N LEU A 29 -9.47 -0.81 2.90
CA LEU A 29 -10.07 -1.32 4.15
C LEU A 29 -10.32 -0.18 5.15
N SER A 30 -10.61 1.03 4.67
CA SER A 30 -10.74 2.24 5.51
C SER A 30 -11.81 2.15 6.60
N ASN A 31 -12.87 1.40 6.35
CA ASN A 31 -14.05 1.29 7.22
C ASN A 31 -14.10 0.01 8.07
N VAL A 32 -13.04 -0.80 8.06
CA VAL A 32 -12.98 -2.06 8.83
C VAL A 32 -11.71 -2.16 9.66
N ALA A 33 -11.79 -2.91 10.76
CA ALA A 33 -10.65 -3.19 11.61
C ALA A 33 -9.56 -3.92 10.83
N TRP A 34 -8.32 -3.50 11.02
CA TRP A 34 -7.16 -4.29 10.62
C TRP A 34 -5.94 -3.86 11.43
N PHE A 35 -4.95 -4.73 11.51
CA PHE A 35 -3.62 -4.34 11.93
C PHE A 35 -2.57 -5.08 11.11
N TRP A 36 -1.41 -4.47 10.93
CA TRP A 36 -0.26 -5.18 10.38
C TRP A 36 0.97 -4.90 11.21
N HIS A 37 1.90 -5.83 11.20
CA HIS A 37 3.24 -5.62 11.74
C HIS A 37 4.30 -6.19 10.79
N THR A 38 5.55 -5.78 10.98
CA THR A 38 6.67 -6.37 10.25
C THR A 38 6.81 -7.85 10.61
N SER A 39 7.05 -8.71 9.62
CA SER A 39 7.22 -10.15 9.86
C SER A 39 8.58 -10.44 10.50
N PHE A 40 8.77 -11.66 11.00
CA PHE A 40 10.03 -12.08 11.63
C PHE A 40 11.25 -11.88 10.71
N SER A 41 11.08 -12.09 9.40
CA SER A 41 12.14 -11.98 8.40
C SER A 41 12.28 -10.59 7.77
N HIS A 42 11.66 -9.56 8.35
CA HIS A 42 11.77 -8.18 7.87
C HIS A 42 13.20 -7.62 7.99
N THR A 43 13.68 -6.97 6.94
CA THR A 43 14.90 -6.15 6.96
C THR A 43 14.67 -4.79 6.31
N THR A 44 15.63 -3.87 6.44
CA THR A 44 15.60 -2.56 5.79
C THR A 44 15.66 -2.64 4.26
N GLU A 45 16.26 -3.70 3.73
CA GLU A 45 16.44 -3.95 2.28
C GLU A 45 15.27 -4.74 1.69
N GLN A 46 14.67 -5.64 2.47
CA GLN A 46 13.54 -6.45 2.06
C GLN A 46 12.41 -6.30 3.09
N ALA A 47 11.54 -5.34 2.84
CA ALA A 47 10.38 -5.12 3.68
C ALA A 47 9.40 -6.29 3.56
N ARG A 48 9.04 -6.86 4.72
CA ARG A 48 8.00 -7.88 4.84
C ARG A 48 7.02 -7.52 5.94
N ILE A 49 5.72 -7.68 5.70
CA ILE A 49 4.66 -7.45 6.69
C ILE A 49 3.63 -8.56 6.68
N ARG A 50 2.94 -8.71 7.81
CA ARG A 50 1.77 -9.56 7.96
C ARG A 50 0.58 -8.71 8.36
N LEU A 51 -0.48 -8.76 7.56
CA LEU A 51 -1.75 -8.05 7.76
C LEU A 51 -2.79 -9.01 8.34
N TYR A 52 -3.54 -8.54 9.32
CA TYR A 52 -4.57 -9.25 10.04
C TYR A 52 -5.89 -8.49 9.93
N ILE A 53 -6.94 -9.22 9.54
CA ILE A 53 -8.28 -8.68 9.34
C ILE A 53 -9.27 -9.55 10.14
N PRO A 54 -9.77 -9.07 11.29
CA PRO A 54 -10.67 -9.82 12.16
C PRO A 54 -12.11 -9.83 11.65
N LEU A 55 -12.77 -10.97 11.82
CA LEU A 55 -14.14 -11.26 11.40
C LEU A 55 -15.09 -11.35 12.61
N ASN A 56 -16.37 -11.05 12.39
CA ASN A 56 -17.43 -11.26 13.37
C ASN A 56 -17.76 -12.74 13.60
N GLU A 57 -17.57 -13.60 12.60
CA GLU A 57 -17.95 -15.00 12.63
C GLU A 57 -16.83 -15.94 12.17
N ARG A 58 -16.97 -17.22 12.56
CA ARG A 58 -16.07 -18.29 12.11
C ARG A 58 -16.35 -18.62 10.66
N MET A 59 -15.29 -18.90 9.92
CA MET A 59 -15.39 -19.26 8.50
C MET A 59 -14.89 -20.67 8.20
N SER A 60 -15.39 -21.28 7.13
CA SER A 60 -14.88 -22.54 6.61
C SER A 60 -13.54 -22.35 5.89
N ALA A 61 -12.84 -23.45 5.60
CA ALA A 61 -11.59 -23.40 4.83
C ALA A 61 -11.78 -22.88 3.38
N ASP A 62 -12.94 -23.17 2.78
CA ASP A 62 -13.28 -22.72 1.43
C ASP A 62 -13.63 -21.23 1.42
N ASP A 63 -14.39 -20.77 2.41
CA ASP A 63 -14.70 -19.35 2.60
C ASP A 63 -13.43 -18.54 2.90
N TYR A 64 -12.52 -19.09 3.71
CA TYR A 64 -11.22 -18.49 3.95
C TYR A 64 -10.48 -18.25 2.64
N ARG A 65 -10.36 -19.28 1.80
CA ARG A 65 -9.69 -19.18 0.49
C ARG A 65 -10.36 -18.15 -0.42
N LYS A 66 -11.69 -18.19 -0.48
CA LYS A 66 -12.51 -17.29 -1.26
C LYS A 66 -12.29 -15.84 -0.83
N TYR A 67 -12.48 -15.52 0.44
CA TYR A 67 -12.37 -14.15 0.94
C TYR A 67 -10.95 -13.63 0.99
N THR A 68 -9.96 -14.49 1.18
CA THR A 68 -8.54 -14.11 1.04
C THR A 68 -8.25 -13.59 -0.37
N LYS A 69 -8.77 -14.24 -1.42
CA LYS A 69 -8.63 -13.77 -2.81
C LYS A 69 -9.35 -12.44 -3.04
N VAL A 70 -10.56 -12.29 -2.50
CA VAL A 70 -11.32 -11.04 -2.58
C VAL A 70 -10.57 -9.89 -1.92
N LEU A 71 -10.00 -10.09 -0.73
CA LEU A 71 -9.23 -9.08 -0.02
C LEU A 71 -7.91 -8.75 -0.72
N ALA A 72 -7.18 -9.76 -1.20
CA ALA A 72 -5.95 -9.56 -1.98
C ALA A 72 -6.23 -8.76 -3.26
N ASN A 73 -7.33 -9.07 -3.95
CA ASN A 73 -7.81 -8.32 -5.10
C ASN A 73 -8.15 -6.87 -4.73
N LYS A 74 -8.94 -6.67 -3.67
CA LYS A 74 -9.41 -5.35 -3.24
C LYS A 74 -8.25 -4.42 -2.84
N ILE A 75 -7.25 -4.95 -2.15
CA ILE A 75 -6.03 -4.20 -1.78
C ILE A 75 -5.18 -3.94 -3.01
N GLY A 76 -5.13 -4.92 -3.92
CA GLY A 76 -4.46 -4.80 -5.20
C GLY A 76 -2.95 -4.99 -5.16
N HIS A 77 -2.44 -5.69 -4.14
CA HIS A 77 -1.03 -6.04 -4.02
C HIS A 77 -0.86 -7.56 -3.96
N LYS A 78 0.23 -8.06 -4.56
CA LYS A 78 0.57 -9.49 -4.53
C LYS A 78 0.82 -9.92 -3.08
N VAL A 79 0.14 -10.98 -2.66
CA VAL A 79 0.32 -11.65 -1.38
C VAL A 79 1.08 -12.95 -1.59
N ASP A 80 1.73 -13.46 -0.55
CA ASP A 80 2.32 -14.80 -0.56
C ASP A 80 1.24 -15.86 -0.79
N GLU A 81 1.51 -16.88 -1.60
CA GLU A 81 0.58 -17.96 -1.93
C GLU A 81 0.17 -18.78 -0.70
N GLY A 82 1.03 -18.82 0.33
CA GLY A 82 0.71 -19.40 1.63
C GLY A 82 -0.45 -18.70 2.33
N SER A 83 -0.73 -17.43 2.02
CA SER A 83 -1.86 -16.66 2.59
C SER A 83 -3.20 -17.30 2.27
N TYR A 84 -3.33 -18.03 1.15
CA TYR A 84 -4.56 -18.73 0.77
C TYR A 84 -4.74 -20.08 1.49
N GLN A 85 -3.80 -20.50 2.34
CA GLN A 85 -3.86 -21.76 3.05
C GLN A 85 -4.18 -21.53 4.53
N PRO A 86 -5.40 -21.85 5.01
CA PRO A 86 -5.79 -21.64 6.41
C PRO A 86 -4.79 -22.25 7.40
N SER A 87 -4.25 -23.43 7.09
CA SER A 87 -3.26 -24.13 7.92
C SER A 87 -1.92 -23.42 8.08
N ARG A 88 -1.65 -22.37 7.29
CA ARG A 88 -0.44 -21.54 7.36
C ARG A 88 -0.67 -20.21 8.07
N CYS A 89 -1.84 -20.02 8.69
CA CYS A 89 -2.14 -18.84 9.48
C CYS A 89 -1.31 -18.83 10.77
N PHE A 90 -0.18 -18.14 10.77
CA PHE A 90 0.65 -17.94 11.97
C PHE A 90 0.13 -16.72 12.75
N ALA A 91 -0.86 -16.95 13.61
CA ALA A 91 -1.56 -15.87 14.32
C ALA A 91 -0.69 -15.11 15.33
N LEU A 92 0.33 -15.75 15.92
CA LEU A 92 1.18 -15.12 16.94
C LEU A 92 2.43 -14.47 16.32
N PRO A 93 2.70 -13.18 16.60
CA PRO A 93 3.92 -12.53 16.16
C PRO A 93 5.12 -13.11 16.90
N VAL A 94 6.14 -13.52 16.14
CA VAL A 94 7.48 -13.81 16.68
C VAL A 94 8.37 -12.61 16.37
N ILE A 95 8.94 -12.00 17.40
CA ILE A 95 9.81 -10.82 17.27
C ILE A 95 11.26 -11.25 17.43
N GLN A 96 12.09 -10.96 16.43
CA GLN A 96 13.53 -11.18 16.54
C GLN A 96 14.19 -10.06 17.34
N LYS A 97 15.02 -10.42 18.32
CA LYS A 97 15.73 -9.46 19.17
C LYS A 97 16.68 -8.62 18.31
N GLY A 98 16.57 -7.30 18.37
CA GLY A 98 17.41 -6.36 17.62
C GLY A 98 16.92 -5.99 16.22
N HIS A 99 15.76 -6.50 15.78
CA HIS A 99 15.17 -6.17 14.48
C HIS A 99 14.13 -5.05 14.58
N ILE A 100 13.92 -4.35 13.46
CA ILE A 100 12.93 -3.26 13.37
C ILE A 100 11.52 -3.87 13.43
N PHE A 101 10.80 -3.52 14.49
CA PHE A 101 9.40 -3.88 14.65
C PHE A 101 8.51 -2.65 14.40
N ILE A 102 7.75 -2.67 13.30
CA ILE A 102 6.76 -1.62 12.98
C ILE A 102 5.38 -2.24 13.09
N LYS A 103 4.44 -1.51 13.68
CA LYS A 103 3.02 -1.87 13.76
C LYS A 103 2.15 -0.72 13.26
N ARG A 104 1.06 -1.03 12.57
CA ARG A 104 -0.04 -0.11 12.26
C ARG A 104 -1.38 -0.78 12.56
N VAL A 105 -2.36 0.05 12.89
CA VAL A 105 -3.70 -0.37 13.27
C VAL A 105 -4.68 0.60 12.62
N ASN A 106 -5.80 0.07 12.13
CA ASN A 106 -7.01 0.82 11.86
C ASN A 106 -8.08 0.35 12.85
N ASP A 107 -8.46 1.24 13.75
CA ASP A 107 -9.46 0.97 14.77
C ASP A 107 -10.84 1.33 14.22
N CYS A 108 -11.55 0.31 13.75
CA CYS A 108 -12.84 0.38 13.08
C CYS A 108 -13.65 -0.87 13.46
N PRO A 109 -14.94 -0.97 13.07
CA PRO A 109 -15.69 -2.20 13.26
C PRO A 109 -15.02 -3.40 12.58
N ILE A 110 -15.05 -4.57 13.21
CA ILE A 110 -14.60 -5.82 12.59
C ILE A 110 -15.41 -6.12 11.33
N ILE A 111 -14.82 -6.82 10.36
CA ILE A 111 -15.52 -7.07 9.10
C ILE A 111 -16.65 -8.10 9.30
N ASP A 112 -17.77 -7.82 8.66
CA ASP A 112 -18.90 -8.74 8.58
C ASP A 112 -18.70 -9.74 7.44
N VAL A 113 -19.01 -11.02 7.67
CA VAL A 113 -19.03 -12.03 6.61
C VAL A 113 -19.98 -11.63 5.48
N ASP A 114 -21.11 -10.97 5.77
CA ASP A 114 -22.04 -10.47 4.74
C ASP A 114 -21.37 -9.44 3.81
N MET A 115 -20.49 -8.60 4.36
CA MET A 115 -19.72 -7.62 3.61
C MET A 115 -18.69 -8.29 2.69
N LEU A 116 -18.04 -9.36 3.16
CA LEU A 116 -17.15 -10.17 2.32
C LEU A 116 -17.89 -10.91 1.22
N GLU A 117 -19.10 -11.37 1.51
CA GLU A 117 -19.94 -12.05 0.54
C GLU A 117 -20.43 -11.10 -0.57
N GLN A 118 -20.77 -9.87 -0.20
CA GLN A 118 -21.02 -8.81 -1.16
C GLN A 118 -19.79 -8.54 -2.06
N TRP A 119 -18.61 -8.37 -1.46
CA TRP A 119 -17.38 -8.13 -2.23
C TRP A 119 -17.01 -9.32 -3.13
N SER A 120 -17.33 -10.56 -2.73
CA SER A 120 -17.12 -11.73 -3.58
C SER A 120 -17.98 -11.68 -4.83
N LYS A 121 -19.26 -11.30 -4.70
CA LYS A 121 -20.16 -11.16 -5.86
C LYS A 121 -19.68 -10.08 -6.82
N GLU A 122 -19.20 -8.95 -6.29
CA GLU A 122 -18.58 -7.87 -7.09
C GLU A 122 -17.32 -8.38 -7.83
N PHE A 123 -16.47 -9.16 -7.15
CA PHE A 123 -15.28 -9.75 -7.74
C PHE A 123 -15.60 -10.75 -8.87
N GLU A 124 -16.60 -11.60 -8.68
CA GLU A 124 -17.06 -12.55 -9.72
C GLU A 124 -17.62 -11.82 -10.95
N GLN A 125 -18.39 -10.75 -10.74
CA GLN A 125 -18.94 -9.90 -11.82
C GLN A 125 -17.85 -9.17 -12.61
N SER A 126 -16.68 -8.93 -12.01
CA SER A 126 -15.50 -8.37 -12.70
C SER A 126 -14.70 -9.41 -13.53
N ASN A 127 -15.26 -10.61 -13.74
CA ASN A 127 -14.62 -11.79 -14.35
C ASN A 127 -13.33 -12.22 -13.63
N GLY A 128 -13.23 -11.96 -12.32
CA GLY A 128 -12.04 -12.31 -11.53
C GLY A 128 -10.77 -11.60 -12.00
N SER A 129 -10.89 -10.54 -12.81
CA SER A 129 -9.75 -9.74 -13.25
C SER A 129 -9.06 -9.21 -11.99
N PRO A 130 -7.79 -9.57 -11.74
CA PRO A 130 -7.12 -9.10 -10.56
C PRO A 130 -7.10 -7.56 -10.61
N ASN A 131 -7.71 -6.89 -9.64
CA ASN A 131 -7.48 -5.48 -9.38
C ASN A 131 -6.12 -5.34 -8.70
N ILE A 132 -5.13 -6.08 -9.21
CA ILE A 132 -3.73 -5.87 -8.90
C ILE A 132 -3.49 -4.46 -9.40
N LYS A 133 -3.42 -3.52 -8.46
CA LYS A 133 -2.64 -2.30 -8.64
C LYS A 133 -1.22 -2.78 -8.84
N GLY A 134 -0.94 -3.25 -10.05
CA GLY A 134 0.41 -3.43 -10.51
C GLY A 134 1.10 -2.10 -10.26
N TYR A 135 2.42 -2.13 -10.18
CA TYR A 135 3.18 -0.94 -10.45
C TYR A 135 2.85 -0.51 -11.89
N THR A 136 1.74 0.19 -12.09
CA THR A 136 1.44 0.89 -13.32
C THR A 136 2.50 1.96 -13.36
N ARG A 137 3.51 1.71 -14.21
CA ARG A 137 4.38 2.79 -14.65
C ARG A 137 3.44 3.89 -15.08
N ARG A 138 3.48 5.00 -14.33
CA ARG A 138 2.81 6.25 -14.70
C ARG A 138 3.20 6.54 -16.14
N ASP A 139 2.23 6.38 -17.02
CA ASP A 139 2.41 6.53 -18.44
C ASP A 139 2.44 8.01 -18.80
N SER A 140 2.65 8.32 -20.07
CA SER A 140 2.68 9.70 -20.53
C SER A 140 1.34 10.42 -20.34
N ALA A 141 0.21 9.69 -20.27
CA ALA A 141 -1.10 10.29 -20.04
C ALA A 141 -1.19 10.83 -18.60
N TYR A 142 -0.84 10.00 -17.61
CA TYR A 142 -0.79 10.44 -16.21
C TYR A 142 0.05 11.71 -16.03
N TRP A 143 1.25 11.77 -16.62
CA TRP A 143 2.13 12.94 -16.48
C TRP A 143 1.56 14.20 -17.14
N ARG A 144 0.82 14.06 -18.24
CA ARG A 144 0.15 15.19 -18.89
C ARG A 144 -0.97 15.75 -18.03
N ASP A 145 -1.74 14.88 -17.39
CA ASP A 145 -2.91 15.29 -16.60
C ASP A 145 -2.52 16.15 -15.40
N ILE A 146 -1.38 15.85 -14.77
CA ILE A 146 -0.88 16.59 -13.61
C ILE A 146 0.09 17.71 -13.97
N ALA A 147 0.43 17.91 -15.25
CA ALA A 147 1.51 18.81 -15.67
C ALA A 147 1.32 20.27 -15.24
N PHE A 148 0.06 20.71 -15.08
CA PHE A 148 -0.32 22.08 -14.77
C PHE A 148 -0.82 22.27 -13.33
N GLY A 149 -0.37 21.40 -12.42
CA GLY A 149 -0.74 21.42 -11.02
C GLY A 149 -2.00 20.60 -10.73
N VAL A 150 -2.22 20.33 -9.45
CA VAL A 150 -3.36 19.53 -8.95
C VAL A 150 -4.04 20.24 -7.77
N SER A 151 -5.17 19.68 -7.32
CA SER A 151 -5.91 20.19 -6.18
C SER A 151 -5.26 19.82 -4.84
N GLU A 152 -5.70 20.48 -3.75
CA GLU A 152 -5.12 20.38 -2.41
C GLU A 152 -4.85 18.95 -1.91
N GLY A 153 -5.77 18.02 -2.19
CA GLY A 153 -5.69 16.64 -1.68
C GLY A 153 -4.53 15.82 -2.26
N GLU A 154 -4.03 16.18 -3.45
CA GLU A 154 -3.07 15.36 -4.20
C GLU A 154 -1.73 16.07 -4.44
N ARG A 155 -1.61 17.35 -4.11
CA ARG A 155 -0.44 18.18 -4.47
C ARG A 155 0.87 17.71 -3.84
N ASN A 156 0.84 17.27 -2.59
CA ASN A 156 2.03 16.87 -1.85
C ASN A 156 2.56 15.49 -2.27
N SER A 157 1.67 14.52 -2.48
CA SER A 157 2.04 13.21 -3.02
C SER A 157 2.53 13.31 -4.47
N THR A 158 1.91 14.20 -5.25
CA THR A 158 2.27 14.45 -6.65
C THR A 158 3.62 15.17 -6.77
N LEU A 159 3.90 16.15 -5.91
CA LEU A 159 5.20 16.82 -5.81
C LEU A 159 6.34 15.80 -5.63
N ALA A 160 6.23 14.94 -4.61
CA ALA A 160 7.21 13.90 -4.35
C ALA A 160 7.39 12.94 -5.55
N SER A 161 6.29 12.63 -6.24
CA SER A 161 6.26 11.76 -7.41
C SER A 161 6.97 12.37 -8.62
N ILE A 162 6.74 13.66 -8.90
CA ILE A 162 7.41 14.40 -9.98
C ILE A 162 8.91 14.54 -9.66
N THR A 163 9.26 14.92 -8.43
CA THR A 163 10.67 15.01 -8.01
C THR A 163 11.41 13.69 -8.24
N GLY A 164 10.85 12.57 -7.75
CA GLY A 164 11.48 11.27 -7.92
C GLY A 164 11.47 10.77 -9.37
N TYR A 165 10.50 11.16 -10.19
CA TYR A 165 10.49 10.83 -11.62
C TYR A 165 11.63 11.52 -12.37
N LEU A 166 11.83 12.83 -12.15
CA LEU A 166 12.86 13.59 -12.84
C LEU A 166 14.28 13.16 -12.44
N LEU A 167 14.52 12.92 -11.14
CA LEU A 167 15.83 12.48 -10.65
C LEU A 167 16.24 11.12 -11.23
N ARG A 168 15.31 10.14 -11.28
CA ARG A 168 15.54 8.83 -11.93
C ARG A 168 15.77 8.90 -13.44
N ARG A 169 15.51 10.05 -14.06
CA ARG A 169 15.84 10.34 -15.47
C ARG A 169 17.13 11.12 -15.61
N TYR A 170 17.92 11.22 -14.54
CA TYR A 170 19.21 11.89 -14.49
C TYR A 170 19.14 13.39 -14.83
N VAL A 171 17.99 14.03 -14.56
CA VAL A 171 17.87 15.49 -14.66
C VAL A 171 18.65 16.11 -13.50
N ASP A 172 19.46 17.14 -13.79
CA ASP A 172 20.28 17.84 -12.79
C ASP A 172 19.44 18.27 -11.56
N PRO A 173 19.89 18.01 -10.32
CA PRO A 173 19.12 18.32 -9.12
C PRO A 173 18.68 19.79 -8.99
N ASN A 174 19.48 20.76 -9.44
CA ASN A 174 19.10 22.17 -9.38
C ASN A 174 18.00 22.48 -10.39
N LEU A 175 18.08 21.89 -11.59
CA LEU A 175 17.03 21.98 -12.60
C LEU A 175 15.74 21.32 -12.08
N VAL A 176 15.82 20.15 -11.46
CA VAL A 176 14.66 19.50 -10.83
C VAL A 176 14.04 20.41 -9.78
N TYR A 177 14.84 21.01 -8.89
CA TYR A 177 14.35 21.92 -7.86
C TYR A 177 13.61 23.13 -8.46
N GLY A 178 14.14 23.74 -9.52
CA GLY A 178 13.48 24.82 -10.23
C GLY A 178 12.15 24.39 -10.85
N LEU A 179 12.13 23.25 -11.55
CA LEU A 179 10.93 22.72 -12.20
C LEU A 179 9.81 22.40 -11.21
N VAL A 180 10.13 21.72 -10.10
CA VAL A 180 9.11 21.35 -9.10
C VAL A 180 8.64 22.55 -8.28
N SER A 181 9.48 23.57 -8.10
CA SER A 181 9.08 24.84 -7.48
C SER A 181 8.09 25.62 -8.37
N ALA A 182 8.36 25.67 -9.67
CA ALA A 182 7.42 26.25 -10.63
C ALA A 182 6.09 25.49 -10.68
N TRP A 183 6.14 24.15 -10.74
CA TRP A 183 4.95 23.29 -10.70
C TRP A 183 4.14 23.46 -9.41
N ALA A 184 4.81 23.55 -8.27
CA ALA A 184 4.18 23.78 -6.97
C ALA A 184 3.40 25.11 -6.90
N SER A 185 3.87 26.13 -7.62
CA SER A 185 3.24 27.45 -7.67
C SER A 185 1.92 27.47 -8.45
N VAL A 186 1.73 26.54 -9.40
CA VAL A 186 0.50 26.45 -10.21
C VAL A 186 -0.58 25.54 -9.61
N CYS A 187 -0.26 24.84 -8.50
CA CYS A 187 -1.25 24.05 -7.75
C CYS A 187 -2.32 24.93 -7.09
N LYS A 188 -3.47 24.33 -6.75
CA LYS A 188 -4.59 25.03 -6.10
C LYS A 188 -4.97 24.36 -4.78
N PRO A 189 -4.60 24.93 -3.60
CA PRO A 189 -3.79 26.13 -3.43
C PRO A 189 -2.30 25.88 -3.76
N PRO A 190 -1.50 26.94 -4.00
CA PRO A 190 -0.07 26.80 -4.19
C PRO A 190 0.60 26.15 -2.97
N ILE A 191 1.65 25.37 -3.21
CA ILE A 191 2.45 24.77 -2.13
C ILE A 191 3.48 25.79 -1.66
N ASN A 192 3.67 25.92 -0.35
CA ASN A 192 4.67 26.83 0.20
C ASN A 192 6.10 26.36 -0.17
N GLN A 193 6.99 27.28 -0.54
CA GLN A 193 8.37 26.98 -0.91
C GLN A 193 9.13 26.22 0.19
N SER A 194 8.83 26.44 1.47
CA SER A 194 9.44 25.67 2.57
C SER A 194 9.07 24.19 2.51
N GLU A 195 7.82 23.88 2.16
CA GLU A 195 7.31 22.52 2.00
C GLU A 195 7.87 21.86 0.73
N VAL A 196 8.04 22.63 -0.35
CA VAL A 196 8.73 22.19 -1.57
C VAL A 196 10.16 21.78 -1.26
N ASN A 197 10.90 22.64 -0.56
CA ASN A 197 12.28 22.38 -0.14
C ASN A 197 12.41 21.13 0.73
N ASN A 198 11.49 20.94 1.68
CA ASN A 198 11.50 19.77 2.57
C ASN A 198 11.26 18.48 1.78
N THR A 199 10.27 18.47 0.90
CA THR A 199 9.96 17.33 0.02
C THR A 199 11.15 17.02 -0.90
N PHE A 200 11.69 18.03 -1.57
CA PHE A 200 12.82 17.88 -2.48
C PHE A 200 14.03 17.25 -1.79
N LYS A 201 14.45 17.80 -0.64
CA LYS A 201 15.58 17.25 0.14
C LYS A 201 15.34 15.81 0.57
N SER A 202 14.12 15.49 0.98
CA SER A 202 13.76 14.12 1.39
C SER A 202 13.88 13.13 0.22
N ILE A 203 13.49 13.52 -0.99
CA ILE A 203 13.55 12.64 -2.17
C ILE A 203 14.99 12.55 -2.69
N LEU A 204 15.70 13.68 -2.78
CA LEU A 204 17.11 13.71 -3.21
C LEU A 204 17.99 12.81 -2.33
N LYS A 205 17.77 12.81 -1.01
CA LYS A 205 18.47 11.93 -0.06
C LYS A 205 18.16 10.43 -0.28
N LYS A 206 16.95 10.10 -0.75
CA LYS A 206 16.58 8.71 -1.06
C LYS A 206 17.21 8.27 -2.38
N ASP A 207 17.16 9.11 -3.39
CA ASP A 207 17.70 8.84 -4.74
C ASP A 207 19.22 8.62 -4.73
N SER A 208 19.94 9.45 -3.97
CA SER A 208 21.40 9.33 -3.76
C SER A 208 21.86 8.10 -2.96
N LYS A 209 20.94 7.39 -2.28
CA LYS A 209 21.24 6.11 -1.61
C LYS A 209 20.99 4.88 -2.48
N SER A 210 20.28 5.06 -3.59
CA SER A 210 19.89 4.00 -4.52
C SER A 210 20.69 4.02 -5.83
N SER A 211 21.65 4.93 -5.94
CA SER A 211 22.56 5.10 -7.07
C SER A 211 23.96 4.57 -6.77
#